data_AF-M7B723-F1
#
_entry.id   AF-M7B723-F1
#
_cell.length_a   1.000
_cell.length_b   1.000
_cell.length_c   1.000
_cell.angle_alpha   90.00
_cell.angle_beta   90.00
_cell.angle_gamma   90.00
#
_symmetry.space_group_name_H-M   'P 1'
#
loop_
_entity.id
_entity.type
_entity.pdbx_description
1 polymer ?
#
loop_
_entity_poly.entity_id
_entity_poly.type
_entity_poly.pdbx_seq_one_letter_code
_entity_poly.pdbx_strand_id
1 'polypeptide(L)'
;MGEIPKLVKISVSLKIQPNDGPVYFKVDGQRFDQNRTIKFLTGAKYTVEVVLKPGVVHATVSLKIQPNDGPVYFKVDGQRFDQNRTIKFLTGAKYTVEVVLKPGVVHATTMGIGGVNIPLEEKSRDPQVVCYTGIYDTEGVPHTKSGQRQPLQVNIQFSDIGTFETVWQVKFYDYHKRNHCQWGNAFGSIEYECKPNETRSLMWINKEMFH
;
A
#
# COMPACT_ATOMS: atom_id res chain seq x y z
N MET A 1 14.33 16.84 -18.51
CA MET A 1 14.83 15.45 -18.40
C MET A 1 14.06 14.80 -17.27
N GLY A 2 13.19 13.83 -17.57
CA GLY A 2 12.41 13.13 -16.55
C GLY A 2 13.32 12.28 -15.68
N GLU A 3 13.16 12.36 -14.35
CA GLU A 3 13.83 11.45 -13.43
C GLU A 3 13.49 10.01 -13.80
N ILE A 4 14.53 9.19 -13.97
CA ILE A 4 14.39 7.75 -14.17
C ILE A 4 13.82 7.17 -12.87
N PRO A 5 12.72 6.37 -12.92
CA PRO A 5 12.14 5.81 -11.71
C PRO A 5 13.17 4.95 -10.96
N LYS A 6 13.33 5.26 -9.67
CA LYS A 6 14.21 4.54 -8.76
C LYS A 6 13.83 3.05 -8.73
N LEU A 7 14.79 2.20 -9.11
CA LEU A 7 14.75 0.74 -9.18
C LEU A 7 13.51 0.16 -9.88
N VAL A 8 13.54 0.08 -11.21
CA VAL A 8 12.65 -0.85 -11.92
C VAL A 8 13.28 -2.24 -11.91
N LYS A 9 12.60 -3.23 -11.32
CA LYS A 9 13.04 -4.63 -11.45
C LYS A 9 12.47 -5.17 -12.75
N ILE A 10 13.35 -5.45 -13.71
CA ILE A 10 13.00 -6.08 -14.99
C ILE A 10 12.99 -7.58 -14.78
N SER A 11 11.82 -8.20 -14.99
CA SER A 11 11.70 -9.65 -15.09
C SER A 11 11.53 -10.00 -16.57
N VAL A 12 12.42 -10.83 -17.12
CA VAL A 12 12.30 -11.33 -18.49
C VAL A 12 11.96 -12.81 -18.43
N SER A 13 10.83 -13.18 -19.03
CA SER A 13 10.39 -14.57 -19.20
C SER A 13 10.44 -14.94 -20.69
N LEU A 14 10.86 -16.17 -20.98
CA LEU A 14 10.99 -16.69 -22.34
C LEU A 14 10.22 -18.00 -22.43
N LYS A 15 9.37 -18.11 -23.46
CA LYS A 15 8.58 -19.32 -23.72
C LYS A 15 8.68 -19.74 -25.19
N ILE A 16 8.81 -21.03 -25.44
CA ILE A 16 8.89 -21.61 -26.79
C ILE A 16 7.49 -21.73 -27.39
N GLN A 17 7.29 -21.17 -28.59
CA GLN A 17 6.04 -21.31 -29.34
C GLN A 17 5.99 -22.61 -30.15
N PRO A 18 4.79 -23.17 -30.40
CA PRO A 18 3.46 -22.63 -30.07
C PRO A 18 2.95 -23.01 -28.66
N ASN A 19 3.64 -23.89 -27.94
CA ASN A 19 3.09 -24.56 -26.75
C ASN A 19 3.49 -23.91 -25.41
N ASP A 20 4.02 -22.69 -25.44
CA ASP A 20 4.52 -22.00 -24.24
C ASP A 20 5.56 -22.82 -23.42
N GLY A 21 6.37 -23.62 -24.12
CA GLY A 21 7.33 -24.54 -23.52
C GLY A 21 8.49 -23.82 -22.79
N PRO A 22 9.16 -24.48 -21.83
CA PRO A 22 10.24 -23.86 -21.06
C PRO A 22 11.48 -23.57 -21.92
N VAL A 23 12.14 -22.44 -21.65
CA VAL A 23 13.47 -22.14 -22.18
C VAL A 23 14.53 -22.51 -21.15
N TYR A 24 15.50 -23.31 -21.57
CA TYR A 24 16.56 -23.81 -20.71
C TYR A 24 17.77 -22.89 -20.72
N PHE A 25 18.45 -22.79 -19.58
CA PHE A 25 19.76 -22.17 -19.47
C PHE A 25 20.76 -23.14 -18.85
N LYS A 26 22.04 -22.92 -19.12
CA LYS A 26 23.16 -23.61 -18.47
C LYS A 26 23.85 -22.64 -17.52
N VAL A 27 24.33 -23.14 -16.38
CA VAL A 27 25.23 -22.40 -15.48
C VAL A 27 26.66 -22.74 -15.88
N ASP A 28 27.45 -21.74 -16.23
CA ASP A 28 28.77 -21.90 -16.85
C ASP A 28 29.95 -21.64 -15.90
N GLY A 29 29.68 -21.23 -14.66
CA GLY A 29 30.72 -20.95 -13.66
C GLY A 29 31.57 -19.72 -14.05
N GLN A 30 32.88 -19.80 -13.83
CA GLN A 30 33.85 -18.76 -14.20
C GLN A 30 34.43 -18.93 -15.61
N ARG A 31 33.88 -19.83 -16.42
CA ARG A 31 34.42 -20.15 -17.75
C ARG A 31 34.23 -19.00 -18.75
N PHE A 32 33.23 -18.15 -18.54
CA PHE A 32 32.90 -17.01 -19.40
C PHE A 32 32.59 -15.79 -18.53
N ASP A 33 32.58 -14.61 -19.15
CA ASP A 33 32.23 -13.33 -18.49
C ASP A 33 30.81 -13.33 -17.90
N GLN A 34 29.94 -14.20 -18.42
CA GLN A 34 28.59 -14.43 -17.91
C GLN A 34 28.47 -15.84 -17.34
N ASN A 35 27.93 -15.97 -16.13
CA ASN A 35 27.77 -17.26 -15.44
C ASN A 35 26.56 -18.08 -15.98
N ARG A 36 25.80 -17.57 -16.95
CA ARG A 36 24.65 -18.28 -17.53
C ARG A 36 24.56 -18.11 -19.04
N THR A 37 24.30 -19.22 -19.73
CA THR A 37 24.00 -19.24 -21.17
C THR A 37 22.56 -19.69 -21.40
N ILE A 38 21.77 -18.85 -22.07
CA ILE A 38 20.40 -19.19 -22.51
C ILE A 38 20.50 -20.01 -23.80
N LYS A 39 19.78 -21.13 -23.89
CA LYS A 39 19.79 -22.01 -25.06
C LYS A 39 18.57 -21.74 -25.94
N PHE A 40 18.83 -21.40 -27.20
CA PHE A 40 17.80 -21.27 -28.23
C PHE A 40 17.94 -22.39 -29.27
N LEU A 41 16.81 -23.02 -29.58
CA LEU A 41 16.63 -23.87 -30.75
C LEU A 41 16.52 -23.01 -32.01
N THR A 42 17.39 -23.29 -32.98
CA THR A 42 17.35 -22.69 -34.32
C THR A 42 16.02 -22.96 -35.00
N GLY A 43 15.44 -21.94 -35.63
CA GLY A 43 14.16 -22.05 -36.35
C GLY A 43 12.91 -22.03 -35.47
N ALA A 44 13.05 -22.07 -34.14
CA ALA A 44 11.92 -21.92 -33.22
C ALA A 44 11.54 -20.44 -33.03
N LYS A 45 10.27 -20.20 -32.70
CA LYS A 45 9.75 -18.90 -32.29
C LYS A 45 9.65 -18.85 -30.77
N TYR A 46 9.85 -17.67 -30.20
CA TYR A 46 9.80 -17.46 -28.75
C TYR A 46 8.92 -16.26 -28.43
N THR A 47 8.15 -16.39 -27.36
CA THR A 47 7.51 -15.24 -26.71
C THR A 47 8.45 -14.71 -25.65
N VAL A 48 8.72 -13.41 -25.70
CA VAL A 48 9.47 -12.68 -24.69
C VAL A 48 8.48 -11.84 -23.90
N GLU A 49 8.38 -12.09 -22.61
CA GLU A 49 7.60 -11.27 -21.69
C GLU A 49 8.56 -10.44 -20.85
N VAL A 50 8.43 -9.13 -20.92
CA VAL A 50 9.20 -8.20 -20.09
C VAL A 50 8.24 -7.53 -19.11
N VAL A 51 8.40 -7.85 -17.83
CA VAL A 51 7.60 -7.25 -16.76
C VAL A 51 8.48 -6.25 -16.01
N LEU A 52 8.11 -4.98 -16.09
CA LEU A 52 8.70 -3.90 -15.31
C LEU A 52 7.91 -3.75 -14.02
N LYS A 53 8.55 -3.98 -12.86
CA LYS A 53 7.89 -3.78 -11.57
C LYS A 53 8.57 -2.67 -10.77
N PRO A 54 7.80 -1.80 -10.11
CA PRO A 54 8.36 -0.73 -9.30
C PRO A 54 9.08 -1.30 -8.07
N GLY A 55 10.30 -0.82 -7.83
CA GLY A 55 11.11 -1.22 -6.67
C GLY A 55 10.74 -0.45 -5.42
N VAL A 56 10.17 0.75 -5.55
CA VAL A 56 9.65 1.56 -4.44
C VAL A 56 8.23 2.00 -4.78
N VAL A 57 7.34 1.88 -3.80
CA VAL A 57 5.97 2.37 -3.86
C VAL A 57 5.77 3.41 -2.77
N HIS A 58 5.33 4.61 -3.16
CA HIS A 58 4.85 5.60 -2.21
C HIS A 58 3.34 5.49 -2.10
N ALA A 59 2.83 5.31 -0.88
CA ALA A 59 1.40 5.25 -0.61
C ALA A 59 1.02 6.36 0.35
N THR A 60 0.07 7.20 -0.04
CA THR A 60 -0.51 8.25 0.80
C THR A 60 -1.93 7.86 1.12
N VAL A 61 -2.27 7.81 2.41
CA VAL A 61 -3.63 7.53 2.88
C VAL A 61 -4.21 8.75 3.56
N SER A 62 -5.35 9.24 3.09
CA SER A 62 -6.10 10.33 3.71
C SER A 62 -7.49 9.88 4.14
N LEU A 63 -8.08 10.59 5.10
CA LEU A 63 -9.36 10.23 5.72
C LEU A 63 -10.23 11.48 5.90
N LYS A 64 -11.50 11.39 5.53
CA LYS A 64 -12.51 12.44 5.75
C LYS A 64 -13.79 11.85 6.32
N ILE A 65 -14.40 12.51 7.30
CA ILE A 65 -15.65 12.04 7.89
C ILE A 65 -16.85 12.42 7.03
N GLN A 66 -17.73 11.46 6.75
CA GLN A 66 -18.98 11.67 6.01
C GLN A 66 -20.10 12.22 6.90
N PRO A 67 -21.12 12.88 6.32
CA PRO A 67 -21.33 13.13 4.88
C PRO A 67 -20.62 14.39 4.34
N ASN A 68 -20.04 15.22 5.21
CA ASN A 68 -19.63 16.58 4.86
C ASN A 68 -18.13 16.71 4.48
N ASP A 69 -17.45 15.59 4.24
CA ASP A 69 -16.01 15.55 4.01
C ASP A 69 -15.20 16.31 5.08
N GLY A 70 -15.66 16.21 6.33
CA GLY A 70 -15.04 16.90 7.45
C GLY A 70 -13.66 16.32 7.80
N PRO A 71 -12.83 17.07 8.53
CA PRO A 71 -11.51 16.60 8.94
C PRO A 71 -11.61 15.42 9.92
N VAL A 72 -10.71 14.46 9.73
CA VAL A 72 -10.29 13.56 10.82
C VAL A 72 -9.24 14.28 11.65
N TYR A 73 -9.08 13.90 12.91
CA TYR A 73 -8.13 14.54 13.81
C TYR A 73 -7.15 13.53 14.39
N PHE A 74 -5.96 14.01 14.71
CA PHE A 74 -4.99 13.23 15.46
C PHE A 74 -4.40 14.06 16.60
N LYS A 75 -3.80 13.37 17.57
CA LYS A 75 -3.01 13.99 18.62
C LYS A 75 -1.59 13.46 18.61
N VAL A 76 -0.64 14.29 19.01
CA VAL A 76 0.72 13.86 19.33
C VAL A 76 0.75 13.47 20.81
N ASP A 77 1.03 12.21 21.09
CA ASP A 77 1.06 11.64 22.44
C ASP A 77 2.48 11.60 23.05
N GLY A 78 3.52 11.96 22.28
CA GLY A 78 4.91 11.89 22.74
C GLY A 78 5.34 10.44 22.99
N GLN A 79 6.07 10.19 24.08
CA GLN A 79 6.59 8.86 24.44
C GLN A 79 5.67 8.08 25.42
N ARG A 80 4.39 8.49 25.54
CA ARG A 80 3.47 7.90 26.52
C ARG A 80 2.91 6.53 26.08
N PHE A 81 2.88 6.26 24.79
CA PHE A 81 2.35 5.02 24.20
C PHE A 81 3.32 4.51 23.12
N ASP A 82 3.05 3.31 22.62
CA ASP A 82 3.88 2.61 21.63
C ASP A 82 4.08 3.43 20.34
N GLN A 83 3.09 4.23 19.96
CA GLN A 83 3.21 5.22 18.89
C GLN A 83 3.04 6.64 19.41
N ASN A 84 3.74 7.57 18.77
CA ASN A 84 3.76 8.98 19.17
C ASN A 84 2.55 9.78 18.68
N ARG A 85 1.68 9.19 17.86
CA ARG A 85 0.47 9.82 17.30
C ARG A 85 -0.73 8.90 17.47
N THR A 86 -1.90 9.50 17.69
CA THR A 86 -3.17 8.77 17.77
C THR A 86 -4.18 9.39 16.81
N ILE A 87 -4.68 8.61 15.86
CA ILE A 87 -5.81 8.98 15.00
C ILE A 87 -7.12 8.82 15.78
N LYS A 88 -8.04 9.77 15.63
CA LYS A 88 -9.29 9.79 16.37
C LYS A 88 -10.46 9.56 15.44
N PHE A 89 -11.27 8.56 15.79
CA PHE A 89 -12.49 8.20 15.08
C PHE A 89 -13.70 8.35 15.99
N LEU A 90 -14.85 8.63 15.41
CA LEU A 90 -16.15 8.44 16.02
C LEU A 90 -16.62 7.02 15.73
N THR A 91 -17.29 6.40 16.68
CA THR A 91 -18.01 5.14 16.46
C THR A 91 -19.32 5.39 15.71
N GLY A 92 -19.74 4.45 14.86
CA GLY A 92 -21.00 4.58 14.10
C GLY A 92 -20.96 5.66 13.02
N ALA A 93 -19.77 6.06 12.57
CA ALA A 93 -19.55 7.03 11.51
C ALA A 93 -18.88 6.38 10.29
N LYS A 94 -19.10 6.99 9.12
CA LYS A 94 -18.46 6.61 7.87
C LYS A 94 -17.33 7.57 7.52
N TYR A 95 -16.26 7.02 6.97
CA TYR A 95 -15.07 7.76 6.55
C TYR A 95 -14.77 7.47 5.09
N THR A 96 -14.68 8.52 4.29
CA THR A 96 -14.07 8.42 2.96
C THR A 96 -12.57 8.22 3.17
N VAL A 97 -12.06 7.10 2.67
CA VAL A 97 -10.64 6.79 2.58
C VAL A 97 -10.18 7.11 1.18
N GLU A 98 -9.06 7.80 1.03
CA GLU A 98 -8.40 7.99 -0.25
C GLU A 98 -6.98 7.44 -0.17
N VAL A 99 -6.62 6.66 -1.18
CA VAL A 99 -5.31 6.01 -1.30
C VAL A 99 -4.68 6.48 -2.60
N VAL A 100 -3.62 7.28 -2.48
CA VAL A 100 -2.83 7.76 -3.61
C VAL A 100 -1.53 6.95 -3.67
N LEU A 101 -1.26 6.32 -4.80
CA LEU A 101 -0.06 5.50 -4.99
C LEU A 101 0.83 6.06 -6.09
N LYS A 102 2.14 5.94 -5.89
CA LYS A 102 3.16 6.21 -6.90
C LYS A 102 4.15 5.04 -6.94
N PRO A 103 4.52 4.51 -8.11
CA PRO A 103 4.08 4.94 -9.43
C PRO A 103 2.66 4.47 -9.78
N GLY A 104 2.05 5.12 -10.77
CA GLY A 104 0.68 4.88 -11.21
C GLY A 104 0.46 3.56 -11.96
N VAL A 105 1.49 2.72 -12.07
CA VAL A 105 1.37 1.33 -12.57
C VAL A 105 0.96 0.33 -11.49
N VAL A 106 0.87 0.76 -10.22
CA VAL A 106 0.47 -0.11 -9.11
C VAL A 106 -1.05 -0.28 -9.08
N HIS A 107 -1.51 -1.50 -8.88
CA HIS A 107 -2.94 -1.84 -8.79
C HIS A 107 -3.28 -2.25 -7.36
N ALA A 108 -4.13 -1.47 -6.69
CA ALA A 108 -4.69 -1.80 -5.38
C ALA A 108 -6.15 -2.22 -5.53
N THR A 109 -6.59 -3.20 -4.73
CA THR A 109 -7.92 -3.78 -4.82
C THR A 109 -8.76 -3.51 -3.58
N THR A 110 -8.18 -3.70 -2.41
CA THR A 110 -8.86 -3.55 -1.12
C THR A 110 -7.94 -2.97 -0.08
N MET A 111 -8.51 -2.20 0.84
CA MET A 111 -7.86 -1.77 2.08
C MET A 111 -8.53 -2.41 3.28
N GLY A 112 -7.77 -3.13 4.10
CA GLY A 112 -8.24 -3.63 5.39
C GLY A 112 -7.99 -2.59 6.48
N ILE A 113 -9.00 -2.26 7.29
CA ILE A 113 -8.85 -1.41 8.49
C ILE A 113 -9.58 -2.09 9.65
N GLY A 114 -8.85 -2.54 10.66
CA GLY A 114 -9.43 -3.12 11.88
C GLY A 114 -10.27 -4.38 11.64
N GLY A 115 -9.99 -5.13 10.56
CA GLY A 115 -10.78 -6.29 10.14
C GLY A 115 -11.94 -5.98 9.17
N VAL A 116 -12.21 -4.70 8.89
CA VAL A 116 -13.15 -4.28 7.85
C VAL A 116 -12.41 -4.24 6.51
N ASN A 117 -12.90 -5.00 5.51
CA ASN A 117 -12.37 -4.98 4.16
C ASN A 117 -13.11 -3.93 3.32
N ILE A 118 -12.38 -2.93 2.86
CA ILE A 118 -12.89 -1.80 2.09
C ILE A 118 -12.51 -2.00 0.62
N PRO A 119 -13.47 -2.21 -0.29
CA PRO A 119 -13.19 -2.19 -1.72
C PRO A 119 -12.68 -0.81 -2.14
N LEU A 120 -11.62 -0.78 -2.94
CA LEU A 120 -11.04 0.44 -3.48
C LEU A 120 -11.51 0.66 -4.92
N GLU A 121 -12.18 1.77 -5.15
CA GLU A 121 -12.58 2.23 -6.49
C GLU A 121 -11.55 3.21 -7.03
N GLU A 122 -11.04 2.95 -8.24
CA GLU A 122 -10.16 3.89 -8.93
C GLU A 122 -10.91 5.18 -9.29
N LYS A 123 -10.31 6.33 -8.98
CA LYS A 123 -10.84 7.65 -9.36
C LYS A 123 -10.05 8.28 -10.50
N SER A 124 -8.74 8.08 -10.53
CA SER A 124 -7.89 8.58 -11.60
C SER A 124 -6.59 7.80 -11.67
N ARG A 125 -6.00 7.76 -12.87
CA ARG A 125 -4.71 7.13 -13.11
C ARG A 125 -3.97 7.84 -14.23
N ASP A 126 -2.68 8.04 -14.01
CA ASP A 126 -1.68 8.33 -15.03
C ASP A 126 -0.44 7.45 -14.77
N PRO A 127 0.62 7.51 -15.61
CA PRO A 127 1.80 6.67 -15.40
C PRO A 127 2.55 6.91 -14.07
N GLN A 128 2.42 8.09 -13.48
CA GLN A 128 3.13 8.51 -12.26
C GLN A 128 2.30 8.30 -11.00
N VAL A 129 0.97 8.44 -11.08
CA VAL A 129 0.09 8.37 -9.91
C VAL A 129 -1.23 7.66 -10.23
N VAL A 130 -1.75 6.95 -9.24
CA VAL A 130 -3.12 6.44 -9.23
C VAL A 130 -3.79 6.82 -7.92
N CYS A 131 -5.06 7.17 -7.98
CA CYS A 131 -5.89 7.50 -6.83
C CYS A 131 -7.07 6.53 -6.74
N TYR A 132 -7.30 5.99 -5.55
CA TYR A 132 -8.47 5.18 -5.22
C TYR A 132 -9.22 5.78 -4.05
N THR A 133 -10.51 5.47 -3.96
CA THR A 133 -11.32 5.76 -2.77
C THR A 133 -12.03 4.51 -2.25
N GLY A 134 -12.39 4.52 -0.98
CA GLY A 134 -13.29 3.55 -0.38
C GLY A 134 -13.97 4.12 0.86
N ILE A 135 -14.94 3.40 1.40
CA ILE A 135 -15.68 3.81 2.60
C ILE A 135 -15.32 2.89 3.77
N TYR A 136 -14.75 3.47 4.82
CA TYR A 136 -14.56 2.80 6.09
C TYR A 136 -15.76 3.10 7.01
N ASP A 137 -16.51 2.06 7.37
CA ASP A 137 -17.62 2.16 8.32
C ASP A 137 -17.19 1.70 9.71
N THR A 138 -17.50 2.50 10.72
CA THR A 138 -17.24 2.19 12.13
C THR A 138 -18.50 1.79 12.89
N GLU A 139 -19.59 1.48 12.18
CA GLU A 139 -20.76 0.83 12.76
C GLU A 139 -20.37 -0.45 13.51
N GLY A 140 -20.90 -0.61 14.73
CA GLY A 140 -20.58 -1.74 15.60
C GLY A 140 -19.21 -1.70 16.29
N VAL A 141 -18.32 -0.74 15.95
CA VAL A 141 -17.01 -0.60 16.61
C VAL A 141 -17.19 -0.01 18.01
N PRO A 142 -16.72 -0.67 19.08
CA PRO A 142 -16.86 -0.16 20.45
C PRO A 142 -15.93 1.03 20.71
N HIS A 143 -16.38 1.97 21.53
CA HIS A 143 -15.54 3.11 21.93
C HIS A 143 -14.32 2.66 22.77
N THR A 144 -13.20 3.34 22.61
CA THR A 144 -12.00 3.09 23.41
C THR A 144 -12.13 3.72 24.79
N LYS A 145 -11.79 2.97 25.85
CA LYS A 145 -11.83 3.45 27.23
C LYS A 145 -10.97 4.70 27.46
N SER A 146 -11.31 5.48 28.47
CA SER A 146 -10.48 6.65 28.86
C SER A 146 -9.06 6.21 29.23
N GLY A 147 -8.08 7.06 28.95
CA GLY A 147 -6.66 6.74 29.18
C GLY A 147 -6.01 5.75 28.20
N GLN A 148 -6.80 4.97 27.45
CA GLN A 148 -6.28 3.94 26.54
C GLN A 148 -6.20 4.37 25.07
N ARG A 149 -5.39 3.64 24.31
CA ARG A 149 -5.25 3.65 22.85
C ARG A 149 -5.37 2.21 22.34
N GLN A 150 -5.83 2.06 21.11
CA GLN A 150 -5.99 0.76 20.48
C GLN A 150 -5.06 0.68 19.27
N PRO A 151 -4.30 -0.42 19.10
CA PRO A 151 -3.67 -0.72 17.83
C PRO A 151 -4.76 -1.15 16.83
N LEU A 152 -4.71 -0.60 15.62
CA LEU A 152 -5.62 -0.89 14.53
C LEU A 152 -4.80 -1.40 13.34
N GLN A 153 -4.96 -2.68 13.02
CA GLN A 153 -4.30 -3.29 11.86
C GLN A 153 -4.81 -2.65 10.58
N VAL A 154 -3.89 -2.27 9.69
CA VAL A 154 -4.19 -1.69 8.40
C VAL A 154 -3.41 -2.41 7.32
N ASN A 155 -4.07 -2.76 6.23
CA ASN A 155 -3.42 -3.37 5.08
C ASN A 155 -3.97 -2.85 3.76
N ILE A 156 -3.17 -2.93 2.69
CA ILE A 156 -3.60 -2.67 1.31
C ILE A 156 -3.17 -3.85 0.47
N GLN A 157 -4.12 -4.45 -0.24
CA GLN A 157 -3.84 -5.54 -1.17
C GLN A 157 -3.52 -4.99 -2.55
N PHE A 158 -2.42 -5.45 -3.12
CA PHE A 158 -2.02 -5.13 -4.49
C PHE A 158 -2.02 -6.39 -5.36
N SER A 159 -2.53 -6.27 -6.58
CA SER A 159 -2.64 -7.42 -7.50
C SER A 159 -1.27 -8.02 -7.85
N ASP A 160 -0.23 -7.19 -7.94
CA ASP A 160 1.02 -7.58 -8.62
C ASP A 160 2.26 -7.63 -7.72
N ILE A 161 2.16 -7.09 -6.50
CA ILE A 161 3.32 -6.80 -5.64
C ILE A 161 3.12 -7.17 -4.15
N GLY A 162 2.04 -7.89 -3.82
CA GLY A 162 1.78 -8.41 -2.48
C GLY A 162 0.92 -7.48 -1.63
N THR A 163 1.07 -7.57 -0.32
CA THR A 163 0.25 -6.82 0.66
C THR A 163 1.10 -5.84 1.44
N PHE A 164 0.64 -4.60 1.57
CA PHE A 164 1.16 -3.65 2.56
C PHE A 164 0.47 -3.91 3.89
N GLU A 165 1.23 -3.90 5.00
CA GLU A 165 0.67 -4.04 6.34
C GLU A 165 1.32 -3.05 7.30
N THR A 166 0.51 -2.40 8.14
CA THR A 166 0.94 -1.50 9.20
C THR A 166 -0.04 -1.53 10.36
N VAL A 167 0.30 -0.87 11.46
CA VAL A 167 -0.56 -0.70 12.62
C VAL A 167 -0.70 0.79 12.91
N TRP A 168 -1.94 1.27 12.97
CA TRP A 168 -2.23 2.61 13.45
C TRP A 168 -2.58 2.59 14.92
N GLN A 169 -2.04 3.52 15.69
CA GLN A 169 -2.58 3.81 17.01
C GLN A 169 -3.80 4.71 16.88
N VAL A 170 -4.93 4.25 17.41
CA VAL A 170 -6.21 4.93 17.28
C VAL A 170 -6.93 5.09 18.61
N LYS A 171 -7.94 5.95 18.59
CA LYS A 171 -8.94 6.07 19.65
C LYS A 171 -10.32 6.30 19.06
N PHE A 172 -11.25 5.40 19.36
CA PHE A 172 -12.65 5.53 19.03
C PHE A 172 -13.39 6.27 20.14
N TYR A 173 -14.13 7.29 19.75
CA TYR A 173 -14.96 8.12 20.60
C TYR A 173 -16.43 7.86 20.29
N ASP A 174 -17.25 7.82 21.34
CA ASP A 174 -18.69 7.89 21.18
C ASP A 174 -19.10 9.26 20.59
N TYR A 175 -20.19 9.31 19.82
CA TYR A 175 -20.74 10.54 19.26
C TYR A 175 -21.01 11.63 20.31
N HIS A 176 -21.40 11.25 21.53
CA HIS A 176 -21.56 12.19 22.66
C HIS A 176 -20.26 12.91 23.04
N LYS A 177 -19.10 12.36 22.67
CA LYS A 177 -17.77 12.94 22.90
C LYS A 177 -17.14 13.53 21.64
N ARG A 178 -17.94 13.86 20.61
CA ARG A 178 -17.43 14.43 19.33
C ARG A 178 -16.51 15.63 19.49
N ASN A 179 -16.78 16.52 20.44
CA ASN A 179 -15.91 17.68 20.70
C ASN A 179 -14.49 17.24 21.08
N HIS A 180 -14.35 16.21 21.92
CA HIS A 180 -13.03 15.65 22.30
C HIS A 180 -12.35 14.91 21.15
N CYS A 181 -13.15 14.29 20.26
CA CYS A 181 -12.65 13.66 19.05
C CYS A 181 -11.98 14.70 18.13
N GLN A 182 -12.48 15.94 18.11
CA GLN A 182 -11.98 17.01 17.25
C GLN A 182 -10.80 17.81 17.84
N TRP A 183 -10.42 17.58 19.09
CA TRP A 183 -9.26 18.27 19.68
C TRP A 183 -7.95 17.79 19.06
N GLY A 184 -7.00 18.69 18.85
CA GLY A 184 -5.67 18.36 18.32
C GLY A 184 -5.48 18.90 16.91
N ASN A 185 -4.70 18.18 16.11
CA ASN A 185 -4.38 18.58 14.75
C ASN A 185 -5.35 17.91 13.78
N ALA A 186 -5.69 18.60 12.70
CA ALA A 186 -6.37 17.97 11.57
C ALA A 186 -5.42 16.94 10.95
N PHE A 187 -5.95 15.75 10.68
CA PHE A 187 -5.27 14.68 9.97
C PHE A 187 -5.41 14.94 8.48
N GLY A 188 -4.30 15.25 7.81
CA GLY A 188 -4.25 15.36 6.36
C GLY A 188 -4.06 13.98 5.74
N SER A 189 -2.94 13.33 6.07
CA SER A 189 -2.59 12.03 5.51
C SER A 189 -1.48 11.33 6.29
N ILE A 190 -1.27 10.05 5.97
CA ILE A 190 -0.03 9.34 6.28
C ILE A 190 0.61 8.91 4.98
N GLU A 191 1.88 9.21 4.82
CA GLU A 191 2.69 8.79 3.69
C GLU A 191 3.63 7.66 4.09
N TYR A 192 3.66 6.62 3.25
CA TYR A 192 4.52 5.47 3.39
C TYR A 192 5.44 5.36 2.19
N GLU A 193 6.72 5.10 2.44
CA GLU A 193 7.63 4.56 1.42
C GLU A 193 7.80 3.07 1.65
N CYS A 194 7.37 2.28 0.66
CA CYS A 194 7.29 0.82 0.75
C CYS A 194 8.16 0.15 -0.31
N LYS A 195 8.72 -1.02 0.01
CA LYS A 195 9.43 -1.88 -0.94
C LYS A 195 8.88 -3.31 -0.91
N PRO A 196 8.57 -3.93 -2.05
CA PRO A 196 8.18 -5.34 -2.07
C PRO A 196 9.28 -6.23 -1.48
N ASN A 197 8.90 -7.19 -0.65
CA ASN A 197 9.82 -8.20 -0.14
C ASN A 197 10.28 -9.16 -1.27
N GLU A 198 11.30 -9.98 -0.99
CA GLU A 198 11.88 -10.87 -2.01
C GLU A 198 10.86 -11.86 -2.58
N THR A 199 9.97 -12.38 -1.73
CA THR A 199 8.90 -13.33 -2.11
C THR A 199 7.67 -12.65 -2.71
N ARG A 200 7.62 -11.32 -2.70
CA ARG A 200 6.53 -10.46 -3.21
C ARG A 200 5.16 -10.78 -2.61
N SER A 201 5.17 -11.23 -1.37
CA SER A 201 3.97 -11.49 -0.56
C SER A 201 3.62 -10.29 0.33
N LEU A 202 4.64 -9.52 0.74
CA LEU A 202 4.52 -8.42 1.69
C LEU A 202 5.35 -7.23 1.20
N MET A 203 4.98 -6.02 1.59
CA MET A 203 5.81 -4.82 1.43
C MET A 203 6.41 -4.38 2.76
N TRP A 204 7.70 -4.04 2.75
CA TRP A 204 8.40 -3.44 3.88
C TRP A 204 8.25 -1.92 3.87
N ILE A 205 7.94 -1.35 5.03
CA ILE A 205 7.83 0.09 5.24
C ILE A 205 9.20 0.64 5.63
N ASN A 206 9.81 1.48 4.80
CA ASN A 206 11.08 2.13 5.10
C ASN A 206 10.88 3.45 5.84
N LYS A 207 9.79 4.15 5.55
CA LYS A 207 9.51 5.49 6.08
C LYS A 207 8.01 5.70 6.22
N GLU A 208 7.64 6.37 7.29
CA GLU A 208 6.28 6.83 7.60
C GLU A 208 6.32 8.32 7.94
N MET A 209 5.41 9.11 7.38
CA MET A 209 5.27 10.54 7.66
C MET A 209 3.80 10.90 7.89
N PHE A 210 3.50 11.53 9.02
CA PHE A 210 2.16 12.00 9.37
C PHE A 210 2.03 13.50 9.10
N HIS A 211 1.00 13.87 8.34
CA HIS A 211 0.65 15.25 8.00
C HIS A 211 -0.65 15.69 8.68
#